data_AF-A0A4Q1RYV2-F1
#
_entry.id   AF-A0A4Q1RYV2-F1
#
_cell.length_a   1.000
_cell.length_b   1.000
_cell.length_c   1.000
_cell.angle_alpha   90.00
_cell.angle_beta   90.00
_cell.angle_gamma   90.00
#
_symmetry.space_group_name_H-M   'P 1'
#
loop_
_entity.id
_entity.type
_entity.pdbx_description
1 polymer ?
#
loop_
_entity_poly.entity_id
_entity_poly.type
_entity_poly.pdbx_seq_one_letter_code
_entity_poly.pdbx_strand_id
1 'polypeptide(L)'
;MNSVSVQENIKNAFEVVRKTYESVDKLLAEMDRQSVECGFVPVIPQFLRWKSDREYRGWFIQSFIKLYQRDSAPPCQSGNGLKNDPIYAVEISFEEEPRMTLCKYMYSTLEHWDKPPSVSEHWFFYWPLYDGDNFTDHELENGMFRTVPNDEKTSEKYGKIQEVISKEIDLLSITSTNIKDRVFGELKRL
;
A
#
# COMPACT_ATOMS: atom_id res chain seq x y z
N MET A 1 37.98 -20.47 -9.14
CA MET A 1 36.64 -19.88 -8.95
C MET A 1 35.64 -20.97 -9.24
N ASN A 2 34.88 -21.44 -8.25
CA ASN A 2 33.80 -22.40 -8.51
C ASN A 2 32.69 -21.65 -9.24
N SER A 3 32.49 -21.94 -10.53
CA SER A 3 31.32 -21.45 -11.23
C SER A 3 30.12 -22.15 -10.61
N VAL A 4 29.30 -21.40 -9.87
CA VAL A 4 27.99 -21.87 -9.43
C VAL A 4 27.21 -22.30 -10.68
N SER A 5 26.70 -23.53 -10.68
CA SER A 5 25.98 -24.05 -11.84
C SER A 5 24.71 -23.22 -12.11
N VAL A 6 24.25 -23.17 -13.37
CA VAL A 6 22.98 -22.50 -13.72
C VAL A 6 21.83 -23.04 -12.86
N GLN A 7 21.83 -24.34 -12.58
CA GLN A 7 20.86 -25.01 -11.72
C GLN A 7 20.86 -24.45 -10.29
N GLU A 8 22.05 -24.25 -9.72
CA GLU A 8 22.21 -23.71 -8.37
C GLU A 8 21.88 -22.22 -8.31
N ASN A 9 22.19 -21.45 -9.35
CA ASN A 9 21.78 -20.05 -9.46
C ASN A 9 20.26 -19.90 -9.48
N ILE A 10 19.55 -20.72 -10.28
CA ILE A 10 18.08 -20.70 -10.33
C ILE A 10 17.50 -21.06 -8.95
N LYS A 11 18.00 -22.12 -8.31
CA LYS A 11 17.56 -22.53 -6.98
C LYS A 11 17.74 -21.40 -5.95
N ASN A 12 18.91 -20.77 -5.95
CA ASN A 12 19.23 -19.69 -5.01
C ASN A 12 18.35 -18.45 -5.25
N ALA A 13 18.06 -18.09 -6.50
CA ALA A 13 17.19 -16.96 -6.81
C ALA A 13 15.77 -17.15 -6.25
N PHE A 14 15.16 -18.32 -6.47
CA PHE A 14 13.83 -18.62 -5.90
C PHE A 14 13.83 -18.69 -4.38
N GLU A 15 14.94 -19.13 -3.77
CA GLU A 15 15.08 -19.15 -2.32
C GLU A 15 15.12 -17.74 -1.71
N VAL A 16 15.83 -16.81 -2.38
CA VAL A 16 15.82 -15.40 -1.99
C VAL A 16 14.40 -14.84 -2.06
N VAL A 17 13.67 -15.07 -3.15
CA VAL A 17 12.27 -14.60 -3.30
C VAL A 17 11.37 -15.14 -2.18
N ARG A 18 11.45 -16.44 -1.84
CA ARG A 18 10.66 -17.00 -0.73
C ARG A 18 10.97 -16.32 0.60
N LYS A 19 12.25 -16.14 0.92
CA LYS A 19 12.68 -15.47 2.16
C LYS A 19 12.26 -14.01 2.21
N THR A 20 12.24 -13.33 1.07
CA THR A 20 11.68 -11.97 0.97
C THR A 20 10.19 -11.98 1.30
N TYR A 21 9.41 -12.90 0.75
CA TYR A 21 7.98 -13.01 1.08
C TYR A 21 7.71 -13.36 2.54
N GLU A 22 8.50 -14.27 3.14
CA GLU A 22 8.43 -14.55 4.58
C GLU A 22 8.73 -13.31 5.43
N SER A 23 9.65 -12.46 4.98
CA SER A 23 10.02 -11.23 5.68
C SER A 23 8.92 -10.17 5.56
N VAL A 24 8.30 -10.04 4.40
CA VAL A 24 7.14 -9.16 4.17
C VAL A 24 5.95 -9.61 5.03
N ASP A 25 5.64 -10.90 5.07
CA ASP A 25 4.55 -11.45 5.89
C ASP A 25 4.75 -11.11 7.37
N LYS A 26 5.96 -11.32 7.91
CA LYS A 26 6.32 -10.95 9.29
C LYS A 26 6.20 -9.44 9.52
N LEU A 27 6.67 -8.63 8.58
CA LEU A 27 6.61 -7.16 8.69
C LEU A 27 5.15 -6.69 8.73
N LEU A 28 4.30 -7.17 7.82
CA LEU A 28 2.89 -6.81 7.77
C LEU A 28 2.12 -7.26 9.01
N ALA A 29 2.41 -8.46 9.53
CA ALA A 29 1.82 -8.96 10.77
C ALA A 29 2.21 -8.09 11.98
N GLU A 30 3.49 -7.66 12.05
CA GLU A 30 3.96 -6.79 13.11
C GLU A 30 3.40 -5.37 12.98
N MET A 31 3.22 -4.86 11.75
CA MET A 31 2.53 -3.61 11.50
C MET A 31 1.07 -3.68 11.97
N ASP A 32 0.33 -4.74 11.65
CA ASP A 32 -1.04 -4.93 12.13
C ASP A 32 -1.12 -4.91 13.65
N ARG A 33 -0.21 -5.64 14.33
CA ARG A 33 -0.13 -5.67 15.79
C ARG A 33 0.11 -4.27 16.38
N GLN A 34 1.06 -3.52 15.83
CA GLN A 34 1.43 -2.19 16.34
C GLN A 34 0.44 -1.10 15.94
N SER A 35 -0.30 -1.28 14.84
CA SER A 35 -1.28 -0.30 14.33
C SER A 35 -2.32 0.07 15.39
N VAL A 36 -2.79 -0.91 16.16
CA VAL A 36 -3.79 -0.75 17.23
C VAL A 36 -3.30 0.20 18.31
N GLU A 37 -2.06 0.01 18.77
CA GLU A 37 -1.43 0.91 19.77
C GLU A 37 -1.22 2.32 19.21
N CYS A 38 -1.12 2.44 17.87
CA CYS A 38 -1.02 3.71 17.17
C CYS A 38 -2.39 4.33 16.83
N GLY A 39 -3.52 3.71 17.18
CA GLY A 39 -4.86 4.24 16.90
C GLY A 39 -5.32 4.03 15.46
N PHE A 40 -4.75 3.04 14.77
CA PHE A 40 -5.20 2.57 13.46
C PHE A 40 -5.76 1.15 13.56
N VAL A 41 -6.65 0.81 12.64
CA VAL A 41 -7.13 -0.55 12.43
C VAL A 41 -7.01 -0.93 10.95
N PRO A 42 -6.70 -2.20 10.63
CA PRO A 42 -6.69 -2.65 9.25
C PRO A 42 -8.08 -2.55 8.62
N VAL A 43 -8.18 -2.05 7.38
CA VAL A 43 -9.44 -2.03 6.62
C VAL A 43 -9.88 -3.46 6.27
N ILE A 44 -8.91 -4.29 5.90
CA ILE A 44 -9.08 -5.73 5.73
C ILE A 44 -7.89 -6.47 6.36
N PRO A 45 -8.06 -7.75 6.74
CA PRO A 45 -6.96 -8.51 7.33
C PRO A 45 -5.81 -8.80 6.34
N GLN A 46 -6.10 -8.88 5.04
CA GLN A 46 -5.10 -9.17 4.00
C GLN A 46 -4.41 -7.89 3.49
N PHE A 47 -3.34 -8.06 2.73
CA PHE A 47 -2.81 -7.01 1.84
C PHE A 47 -3.41 -7.17 0.43
N LEU A 48 -3.51 -6.07 -0.30
CA LEU A 48 -3.85 -6.05 -1.71
C LEU A 48 -2.61 -6.40 -2.53
N ARG A 49 -2.84 -7.10 -3.65
CA ARG A 49 -1.80 -7.46 -4.60
C ARG A 49 -2.38 -7.58 -6.00
N TRP A 50 -1.56 -7.27 -6.99
CA TRP A 50 -1.87 -7.65 -8.35
C TRP A 50 -1.48 -9.11 -8.61
N LYS A 51 -2.33 -9.83 -9.33
CA LYS A 51 -2.10 -11.21 -9.77
C LYS A 51 -2.78 -11.41 -11.12
N SER A 52 -2.15 -12.17 -12.01
CA SER A 52 -2.74 -12.57 -13.30
C SER A 52 -2.35 -14.00 -13.61
N ASP A 53 -3.34 -14.82 -13.98
CA ASP A 53 -3.09 -16.18 -14.46
C ASP A 53 -2.74 -16.19 -15.97
N ARG A 54 -2.88 -15.05 -16.66
CA ARG A 54 -2.69 -14.91 -18.10
C ARG A 54 -1.29 -14.46 -18.51
N GLU A 55 -0.59 -13.74 -17.63
CA GLU A 55 0.73 -13.18 -17.94
C GLU A 55 1.73 -13.45 -16.83
N TYR A 56 2.98 -13.70 -17.22
CA TYR A 56 4.03 -14.13 -16.30
C TYR A 56 4.37 -13.07 -15.25
N ARG A 57 4.16 -11.79 -15.55
CA ARG A 57 4.35 -10.70 -14.58
C ARG A 57 3.43 -10.87 -13.37
N GLY A 58 2.24 -11.45 -13.56
CA GLY A 58 1.25 -11.66 -12.50
C GLY A 58 1.49 -12.92 -11.68
N TRP A 59 2.54 -13.69 -11.96
CA TRP A 59 2.87 -14.92 -11.23
C TRP A 59 3.67 -14.65 -9.95
N PHE A 60 4.32 -13.49 -9.85
CA PHE A 60 5.10 -13.08 -8.69
C PHE A 60 4.68 -11.69 -8.25
N ILE A 61 4.54 -11.52 -6.94
CA ILE A 61 4.07 -10.28 -6.32
C ILE A 61 5.28 -9.40 -6.04
N GLN A 62 5.23 -8.16 -6.50
CA GLN A 62 6.28 -7.16 -6.27
C GLN A 62 5.77 -5.94 -5.50
N SER A 63 4.46 -5.70 -5.49
CA SER A 63 3.82 -4.62 -4.73
C SER A 63 2.78 -5.20 -3.77
N PHE A 64 2.91 -4.84 -2.48
CA PHE A 64 2.06 -5.28 -1.38
C PHE A 64 1.45 -4.04 -0.74
N ILE A 65 0.13 -3.86 -0.81
CA ILE A 65 -0.54 -2.68 -0.25
C ILE A 65 -1.37 -3.09 0.97
N LYS A 66 -1.06 -2.55 2.15
CA LYS A 66 -1.82 -2.78 3.37
C LYS A 66 -2.61 -1.52 3.73
N LEU A 67 -3.90 -1.68 3.98
CA LEU A 67 -4.82 -0.58 4.21
C LEU A 67 -5.20 -0.45 5.69
N TYR A 68 -5.28 0.78 6.16
CA TYR A 68 -5.65 1.15 7.53
C TYR A 68 -6.63 2.33 7.55
N GLN A 69 -7.40 2.44 8.63
CA GLN A 69 -8.18 3.64 8.97
C GLN A 69 -7.99 3.96 10.46
N ARG A 70 -8.23 5.21 10.86
CA ARG A 70 -8.14 5.58 12.29
C ARG A 70 -9.23 4.86 13.08
N ASP A 71 -8.87 4.26 14.19
CA ASP A 71 -9.84 3.55 15.02
C ASP A 71 -10.88 4.51 15.63
N SER A 72 -10.47 5.72 15.98
CA SER A 72 -11.33 6.76 16.55
C SER A 72 -12.40 7.28 15.57
N ALA A 73 -12.29 6.99 14.28
CA ALA A 73 -13.25 7.48 13.30
C ALA A 73 -14.59 6.74 13.39
N PRO A 74 -15.72 7.44 13.22
CA PRO A 74 -17.03 6.82 13.21
C PRO A 74 -17.18 5.89 11.99
N PRO A 75 -17.98 4.81 12.10
CA PRO A 75 -18.31 3.98 10.94
C PRO A 75 -19.11 4.80 9.90
N CYS A 76 -18.99 4.43 8.62
CA CYS A 76 -19.89 4.93 7.58
C CYS A 76 -21.34 4.52 7.88
N GLN A 77 -22.29 5.43 7.59
CA GLN A 77 -23.72 5.22 7.81
C GLN A 77 -24.31 4.14 6.91
N SER A 78 -23.70 3.92 5.73
CA SER A 78 -24.06 2.85 4.79
C SER A 78 -23.86 1.44 5.36
N GLY A 79 -23.09 1.29 6.44
CA GLY A 79 -22.79 -0.01 7.04
C GLY A 79 -21.87 -0.89 6.19
N ASN A 80 -21.13 -0.31 5.26
CA ASN A 80 -20.22 -1.00 4.34
C ASN A 80 -18.94 -1.54 4.99
N GLY A 81 -18.80 -1.44 6.31
CA GLY A 81 -17.62 -1.89 7.06
C GLY A 81 -16.42 -0.93 7.04
N LEU A 82 -16.55 0.23 6.39
CA LEU A 82 -15.54 1.29 6.42
C LEU A 82 -15.83 2.33 7.52
N LYS A 83 -14.81 3.10 7.88
CA LYS A 83 -14.95 4.29 8.72
C LYS A 83 -15.04 5.54 7.84
N ASN A 84 -15.73 6.56 8.31
CA ASN A 84 -15.82 7.86 7.64
C ASN A 84 -14.56 8.70 7.89
N ASP A 85 -13.45 8.26 7.32
CA ASP A 85 -12.09 8.82 7.47
C ASP A 85 -11.27 8.44 6.22
N PRO A 86 -10.18 9.15 5.89
CA PRO A 86 -9.29 8.75 4.80
C PRO A 86 -8.83 7.30 4.92
N ILE A 87 -8.56 6.67 3.78
CA ILE A 87 -7.92 5.36 3.75
C ILE A 87 -6.40 5.59 3.75
N TYR A 88 -5.73 5.08 4.77
CA TYR A 88 -4.29 5.08 4.84
C TYR A 88 -3.75 3.80 4.21
N ALA A 89 -2.67 3.90 3.45
CA ALA A 89 -2.03 2.74 2.87
C ALA A 89 -0.53 2.72 3.13
N VAL A 90 0.01 1.52 3.23
CA VAL A 90 1.45 1.27 3.17
C VAL A 90 1.69 0.33 2.01
N GLU A 91 2.39 0.82 0.99
CA GLU A 91 2.91 0.00 -0.09
C GLU A 91 4.33 -0.45 0.25
N ILE A 92 4.60 -1.75 0.14
CA ILE A 92 5.95 -2.31 0.07
C ILE A 92 6.17 -2.72 -1.39
N SER A 93 7.12 -2.09 -2.07
CA SER A 93 7.40 -2.32 -3.48
C SER A 93 8.82 -2.84 -3.71
N PHE A 94 8.92 -3.82 -4.60
CA PHE A 94 10.15 -4.44 -5.11
C PHE A 94 10.21 -4.41 -6.64
N GLU A 95 9.38 -3.59 -7.30
CA GLU A 95 9.41 -3.46 -8.76
C GLU A 95 10.72 -2.83 -9.26
N GLU A 96 11.32 -1.99 -8.43
CA GLU A 96 12.64 -1.39 -8.62
C GLU A 96 13.46 -1.60 -7.32
N GLU A 97 14.23 -0.61 -6.89
CA GLU A 97 14.84 -0.62 -5.55
C GLU A 97 13.78 -0.78 -4.45
N PRO A 98 14.02 -1.63 -3.44
CA PRO A 98 13.07 -1.89 -2.36
C PRO A 98 12.68 -0.60 -1.63
N ARG A 99 11.38 -0.28 -1.62
CA ARG A 99 10.87 0.94 -1.00
C ARG A 99 9.57 0.72 -0.25
N MET A 100 9.29 1.62 0.69
CA MET A 100 8.01 1.70 1.37
C MET A 100 7.38 3.06 1.08
N THR A 101 6.16 3.07 0.56
CA THR A 101 5.40 4.29 0.30
C THR A 101 4.23 4.37 1.27
N LEU A 102 4.18 5.45 2.03
CA LEU A 102 3.09 5.77 2.94
C LEU A 102 2.11 6.68 2.23
N CYS A 103 0.82 6.36 2.28
CA CYS A 103 -0.20 7.09 1.54
C CYS A 103 -1.42 7.40 2.42
N LYS A 104 -2.08 8.50 2.10
CA LYS A 104 -3.39 8.89 2.60
C LYS A 104 -4.30 9.23 1.44
N TYR A 105 -5.26 8.36 1.17
CA TYR A 105 -6.25 8.50 0.12
C TYR A 105 -7.46 9.24 0.65
N MET A 106 -7.76 10.38 0.04
CA MET A 106 -8.91 11.20 0.38
C MET A 106 -9.99 11.02 -0.67
N TYR A 107 -11.18 10.67 -0.19
CA TYR A 107 -12.38 10.52 -0.99
C TYR A 107 -13.41 11.55 -0.54
N SER A 108 -14.24 12.02 -1.48
CA SER A 108 -15.35 12.92 -1.16
C SER A 108 -16.28 12.35 -0.09
N THR A 109 -16.52 11.05 -0.16
CA THR A 109 -17.19 10.24 0.86
C THR A 109 -16.89 8.77 0.59
N LEU A 110 -16.94 7.94 1.63
CA LEU A 110 -16.89 6.48 1.50
C LEU A 110 -18.29 5.84 1.58
N GLU A 111 -19.35 6.63 1.76
CA GLU A 111 -20.72 6.15 1.95
C GLU A 111 -21.28 5.42 0.72
N HIS A 112 -20.83 5.77 -0.50
CA HIS A 112 -21.27 5.13 -1.74
C HIS A 112 -20.57 3.80 -2.05
N TRP A 113 -19.62 3.37 -1.21
CA TRP A 113 -18.94 2.10 -1.40
C TRP A 113 -19.80 0.97 -0.84
N ASP A 114 -19.96 -0.11 -1.61
CA ASP A 114 -20.77 -1.25 -1.17
C ASP A 114 -20.09 -2.11 -0.09
N LYS A 115 -18.75 -2.14 -0.10
CA LYS A 115 -17.92 -2.98 0.78
C LYS A 115 -16.47 -2.48 0.82
N PRO A 116 -15.64 -2.98 1.75
CA PRO A 116 -14.22 -2.67 1.75
C PRO A 116 -13.52 -3.28 0.52
N PRO A 117 -12.37 -2.74 0.13
CA PRO A 117 -11.56 -3.31 -0.95
C PRO A 117 -11.26 -4.79 -0.75
N SER A 118 -11.29 -5.53 -1.84
CA SER A 118 -10.85 -6.91 -1.97
C SER A 118 -9.39 -6.97 -2.41
N VAL A 119 -8.73 -8.11 -2.16
CA VAL A 119 -7.30 -8.32 -2.45
C VAL A 119 -6.92 -7.98 -3.90
N SER A 120 -7.81 -8.21 -4.87
CA SER A 120 -7.59 -7.93 -6.29
C SER A 120 -7.73 -6.46 -6.68
N GLU A 121 -8.28 -5.62 -5.82
CA GLU A 121 -8.45 -4.17 -6.05
C GLU A 121 -7.15 -3.39 -5.76
N HIS A 122 -6.00 -4.05 -5.83
CA HIS A 122 -4.67 -3.43 -5.78
C HIS A 122 -4.53 -2.26 -6.74
N TRP A 123 -5.01 -2.43 -7.98
CA TRP A 123 -4.98 -1.41 -9.02
C TRP A 123 -5.63 -0.09 -8.59
N PHE A 124 -6.61 -0.15 -7.69
CA PHE A 124 -7.38 0.99 -7.22
C PHE A 124 -6.55 1.95 -6.37
N PHE A 125 -5.55 1.41 -5.67
CA PHE A 125 -4.64 2.17 -4.81
C PHE A 125 -3.27 2.36 -5.48
N TYR A 126 -2.86 1.42 -6.33
CA TYR A 126 -1.59 1.48 -7.06
C TYR A 126 -1.58 2.59 -8.12
N TRP A 127 -2.50 2.52 -9.10
CA TRP A 127 -2.43 3.40 -10.27
C TRP A 127 -2.50 4.91 -9.99
N PRO A 128 -3.22 5.40 -8.97
CA PRO A 128 -3.14 6.81 -8.60
C PRO A 128 -1.70 7.33 -8.50
N LEU A 129 -0.75 6.52 -8.00
CA LEU A 129 0.64 6.94 -7.79
C LEU A 129 1.55 6.75 -9.01
N TYR A 130 1.10 6.04 -10.05
CA TYR A 130 1.99 5.55 -11.12
C TYR A 130 1.42 5.79 -12.53
N ASP A 131 0.22 6.36 -12.65
CA ASP A 131 -0.46 6.63 -13.92
C ASP A 131 -0.49 8.14 -14.22
N GLY A 132 0.63 8.65 -14.74
CA GLY A 132 0.80 10.07 -15.07
C GLY A 132 -0.12 10.60 -16.19
N ASP A 133 -0.81 9.73 -16.91
CA ASP A 133 -1.80 10.13 -17.91
C ASP A 133 -3.13 10.53 -17.25
N ASN A 134 -3.47 9.88 -16.13
CA ASN A 134 -4.73 10.09 -15.42
C ASN A 134 -4.57 10.89 -14.11
N PHE A 135 -3.36 10.97 -13.56
CA PHE A 135 -3.06 11.69 -12.34
C PHE A 135 -1.90 12.67 -12.51
N THR A 136 -1.95 13.78 -11.78
CA THR A 136 -0.87 14.76 -11.70
C THR A 136 -0.29 14.80 -10.29
N ASP A 137 1.03 14.71 -10.22
CA ASP A 137 1.78 14.85 -8.98
C ASP A 137 2.27 16.27 -8.76
N HIS A 138 2.13 16.73 -7.52
CA HIS A 138 2.66 17.99 -7.04
C HIS A 138 3.59 17.71 -5.87
N GLU A 139 4.86 18.06 -6.01
CA GLU A 139 5.82 17.99 -4.91
C GLU A 139 5.43 18.98 -3.80
N LEU A 140 5.39 18.48 -2.58
CA LEU A 140 5.20 19.25 -1.35
C LEU A 140 6.51 19.28 -0.55
N GLU A 141 6.52 20.04 0.54
CA GLU A 141 7.67 20.09 1.44
C GLU A 141 7.97 18.72 2.08
N ASN A 142 9.24 18.50 2.45
CA ASN A 142 9.72 17.31 3.19
C ASN A 142 9.57 15.96 2.46
N GLY A 143 9.63 15.97 1.12
CA GLY A 143 9.57 14.76 0.29
C GLY A 143 8.18 14.12 0.26
N MET A 144 7.14 14.91 0.52
CA MET A 144 5.75 14.49 0.32
C MET A 144 5.28 14.87 -1.07
N PHE A 145 4.34 14.11 -1.61
CA PHE A 145 3.71 14.39 -2.90
C PHE A 145 2.19 14.46 -2.71
N ARG A 146 1.56 15.36 -3.46
CA ARG A 146 0.11 15.44 -3.59
C ARG A 146 -0.26 15.05 -5.01
N THR A 147 -0.94 13.93 -5.14
CA THR A 147 -1.43 13.38 -6.40
C THR A 147 -2.91 13.68 -6.54
N VAL A 148 -3.35 14.22 -7.67
CA VAL A 148 -4.76 14.51 -7.96
C VAL A 148 -5.20 13.91 -9.29
N PRO A 149 -6.46 13.45 -9.43
CA PRO A 149 -6.98 13.00 -10.72
C PRO A 149 -7.07 14.19 -11.70
N ASN A 150 -6.74 13.94 -12.97
CA ASN A 150 -6.73 14.95 -14.02
C ASN A 150 -8.14 15.41 -14.42
N ASP A 151 -9.15 14.54 -14.23
CA ASP A 151 -10.55 14.83 -14.53
C ASP A 151 -11.53 14.06 -13.61
N GLU A 152 -12.80 14.46 -13.66
CA GLU A 152 -13.88 13.85 -12.87
C GLU A 152 -14.09 12.38 -13.24
N LYS A 153 -13.92 12.02 -14.53
CA LYS A 153 -14.06 10.64 -14.99
C LYS A 153 -13.04 9.72 -14.31
N THR A 154 -11.80 10.19 -14.18
CA THR A 154 -10.75 9.49 -13.45
C THR A 154 -11.11 9.42 -11.97
N SER A 155 -11.52 10.54 -11.36
CA SER A 155 -11.97 10.55 -9.98
C SER A 155 -13.04 9.47 -9.72
N GLU A 156 -14.09 9.41 -10.55
CA GLU A 156 -15.16 8.43 -10.46
C GLU A 156 -14.69 6.98 -10.63
N LYS A 157 -13.82 6.71 -11.60
CA LYS A 157 -13.22 5.38 -11.84
C LYS A 157 -12.52 4.85 -10.58
N TYR A 158 -11.90 5.74 -9.82
CA TYR A 158 -11.22 5.44 -8.56
C TYR A 158 -12.08 5.85 -7.35
N GLY A 159 -13.41 5.67 -7.42
CA GLY A 159 -14.33 5.80 -6.28
C GLY A 159 -14.51 7.21 -5.74
N LYS A 160 -14.43 8.21 -6.62
CA LYS A 160 -14.51 9.64 -6.30
C LYS A 160 -13.34 10.11 -5.43
N ILE A 161 -12.14 9.62 -5.77
CA ILE A 161 -10.88 10.07 -5.16
C ILE A 161 -10.68 11.55 -5.43
N GLN A 162 -10.26 12.29 -4.40
CA GLN A 162 -9.98 13.72 -4.49
C GLN A 162 -8.48 13.98 -4.58
N GLU A 163 -7.70 13.31 -3.74
CA GLU A 163 -6.24 13.37 -3.76
C GLU A 163 -5.63 12.19 -2.99
N VAL A 164 -4.34 11.97 -3.22
CA VAL A 164 -3.47 11.13 -2.41
C VAL A 164 -2.32 11.98 -1.91
N ILE A 165 -2.10 11.98 -0.59
CA ILE A 165 -0.85 12.49 -0.02
C ILE A 165 0.06 11.28 0.20
N SER A 166 1.24 11.29 -0.40
CA SER A 166 2.19 10.19 -0.32
C SER A 166 3.57 10.65 0.16
N LYS A 167 4.32 9.71 0.74
CA LYS A 167 5.70 9.90 1.18
C LYS A 167 6.45 8.59 1.08
N GLU A 168 7.61 8.59 0.42
CA GLU A 168 8.49 7.44 0.39
C GLU A 168 9.41 7.43 1.63
N ILE A 169 9.63 6.24 2.18
CA ILE A 169 10.60 5.98 3.24
C ILE A 169 11.44 4.75 2.90
N ASP A 170 12.65 4.70 3.44
CA ASP A 170 13.55 3.57 3.26
C ASP A 170 13.02 2.33 3.98
N LEU A 171 12.57 1.33 3.19
CA LEU A 171 12.08 0.04 3.66
C LEU A 171 13.13 -0.70 4.49
N LEU A 172 14.41 -0.64 4.10
CA LEU A 172 15.48 -1.38 4.76
C LEU A 172 15.83 -0.80 6.13
N SER A 173 15.42 0.44 6.40
CA SER A 173 15.54 1.08 7.71
C SER A 173 14.46 0.65 8.71
N ILE A 174 13.41 -0.06 8.27
CA ILE A 174 12.27 -0.44 9.12
C ILE A 174 12.59 -1.70 9.92
N THR A 175 12.34 -1.62 11.23
CA THR A 175 12.54 -2.71 12.18
C THR A 175 11.33 -2.84 13.09
N SER A 176 11.19 -3.99 13.76
CA SER A 176 10.10 -4.19 14.73
C SER A 176 10.08 -3.16 15.87
N THR A 177 11.20 -2.49 16.16
CA THR A 177 11.27 -1.49 17.23
C THR A 177 10.92 -0.07 16.79
N ASN A 178 10.89 0.22 15.48
CA ASN A 178 10.67 1.57 14.97
C ASN A 178 9.40 1.75 14.12
N ILE A 179 8.64 0.69 13.84
CA ILE A 179 7.39 0.73 13.06
C ILE A 179 6.42 1.80 13.58
N LYS A 180 6.22 1.91 14.90
CA LYS A 180 5.32 2.93 15.49
C LYS A 180 5.65 4.34 15.03
N ASP A 181 6.92 4.71 15.01
CA ASP A 181 7.36 6.07 14.74
C ASP A 181 7.56 6.29 13.24
N ARG A 182 8.23 5.36 12.57
CA ARG A 182 8.65 5.47 11.16
C ARG A 182 7.54 5.19 10.17
N VAL A 183 6.55 4.39 10.54
CA VAL A 183 5.40 4.07 9.69
C VAL A 183 4.16 4.80 10.21
N PHE A 184 3.64 4.43 11.39
CA PHE A 184 2.36 4.98 11.84
C PHE A 184 2.46 6.43 12.33
N GLY A 185 3.61 6.84 12.87
CA GLY A 185 3.89 8.23 13.21
C GLY A 185 3.94 9.12 11.97
N GLU A 186 4.54 8.64 10.89
CA GLU A 186 4.55 9.32 9.59
C GLU A 186 3.16 9.31 8.92
N LEU A 187 2.42 8.19 8.94
CA LEU A 187 1.04 8.14 8.43
C LEU A 187 0.12 9.16 9.11
N LYS A 188 0.31 9.45 10.41
CA LYS A 188 -0.43 10.50 11.11
C LYS A 188 -0.09 11.91 10.65
N ARG A 189 1.11 12.12 10.09
CA ARG A 189 1.61 13.42 9.61
C ARG A 189 1.18 13.72 8.18
N LEU A 190 0.75 12.71 7.42
CA LEU A 190 0.07 12.88 6.12
C LEU A 190 -1.33 13.49 6.33
#